data_AF-A0A2N5NEY0-F1
#
_entry.id   AF-A0A2N5NEY0-F1
#
_cell.length_a   1.000
_cell.length_b   1.000
_cell.length_c   1.000
_cell.angle_alpha   90.00
_cell.angle_beta   90.00
_cell.angle_gamma   90.00
#
_symmetry.space_group_name_H-M   'P 1'
#
loop_
_entity.id
_entity.type
_entity.pdbx_description
1 polymer ?
#
loop_
_entity_poly.entity_id
_entity_poly.type
_entity_poly.pdbx_seq_one_letter_code
_entity_poly.pdbx_strand_id
1 'polypeptide(L)'
;MFAFDHSWILVDEKKIDLAAAITMQGGLPVSGPIVFDRDIRTGQSSDLTYGVYKSGLDSEANMIMNIPFGVYMDNFPDEKNGLWGVLKKVYPGEVDIDSIREIYSNVERRYVRD
;
A
#
# COMPACT_ATOMS: atom_id res chain seq x y z
N MET A 1 22.21 2.36 8.46
CA MET A 1 20.94 2.72 7.82
C MET A 1 20.04 1.49 7.84
N PHE A 2 18.89 1.55 8.51
CA PHE A 2 17.90 0.48 8.48
C PHE A 2 17.00 0.72 7.27
N ALA A 3 16.82 -0.29 6.44
CA ALA A 3 15.96 -0.23 5.26
C ALA A 3 14.88 -1.31 5.41
N PHE A 4 13.66 -0.94 5.09
CA PHE A 4 12.48 -1.80 5.16
C PHE A 4 11.68 -1.63 3.88
N ASP A 5 11.09 -2.71 3.41
CA ASP A 5 10.26 -2.69 2.21
C ASP A 5 8.81 -2.47 2.62
N HIS A 6 8.20 -1.39 2.12
CA HIS A 6 6.79 -1.11 2.35
C HIS A 6 6.19 -0.23 1.25
N SER A 7 4.88 0.00 1.33
CA SER A 7 4.10 0.76 0.36
C SER A 7 3.67 2.11 0.93
N TRP A 8 3.72 3.13 0.09
CA TRP A 8 3.15 4.45 0.35
C TRP A 8 2.38 4.90 -0.90
N ILE A 9 1.58 5.94 -0.76
CA ILE A 9 0.94 6.60 -1.90
C ILE A 9 1.39 8.06 -1.99
N LEU A 10 1.26 8.62 -3.19
CA LEU A 10 1.47 10.04 -3.46
C LEU A 10 0.13 10.69 -3.80
N VAL A 11 -0.18 11.79 -3.14
CA VAL A 11 -1.31 12.67 -3.43
C VAL A 11 -0.76 14.09 -3.52
N ASP A 12 -0.94 14.75 -4.67
CA ASP A 12 -0.31 16.05 -4.97
C ASP A 12 1.20 16.04 -4.75
N GLU A 13 1.87 14.96 -5.19
CA GLU A 13 3.31 14.70 -5.00
C GLU A 13 3.76 14.54 -3.54
N LYS A 14 2.82 14.60 -2.59
CA LYS A 14 3.10 14.46 -1.17
C LYS A 14 2.78 13.06 -0.67
N LYS A 15 3.56 12.61 0.30
CA LYS A 15 3.50 11.23 0.78
C LYS A 15 2.37 11.01 1.78
N ILE A 16 1.67 9.89 1.62
CA ILE A 16 0.80 9.32 2.63
C ILE A 16 1.27 7.89 2.91
N ASP A 17 1.67 7.64 4.15
CA ASP A 17 2.19 6.37 4.64
C ASP A 17 1.72 6.16 6.08
N LEU A 18 0.53 5.57 6.21
CA LEU A 18 -0.05 5.25 7.51
C LEU A 18 0.53 3.96 8.09
N ALA A 19 1.05 3.09 7.23
CA ALA A 19 1.47 1.76 7.60
C ALA A 19 2.91 1.75 8.19
N ALA A 20 3.71 2.78 7.94
CA ALA A 20 4.94 3.05 8.71
C ALA A 20 4.73 3.11 10.23
N ALA A 21 3.51 3.45 10.67
CA ALA A 21 3.11 3.50 12.08
C ALA A 21 2.31 2.28 12.57
N ILE A 22 1.93 1.37 11.67
CA ILE A 22 1.08 0.22 11.97
C ILE A 22 1.79 -1.04 11.47
N THR A 23 2.45 -1.75 12.37
CA THR A 23 3.10 -3.00 12.05
C THR A 23 2.11 -4.15 12.03
N MET A 24 2.27 -5.06 11.08
CA MET A 24 1.62 -6.37 11.18
C MET A 24 2.21 -7.11 12.39
N GLN A 25 1.34 -7.81 13.14
CA GLN A 25 1.75 -8.77 14.19
C GLN A 25 2.57 -8.17 15.35
N GLY A 26 2.39 -6.89 15.68
CA GLY A 26 2.99 -6.28 16.88
C GLY A 26 4.48 -5.94 16.76
N GLY A 27 5.01 -5.79 15.54
CA GLY A 27 6.35 -5.27 15.31
C GLY A 27 6.54 -3.82 15.79
N LEU A 28 7.78 -3.31 15.74
CA LEU A 28 8.06 -1.91 16.07
C LEU A 28 7.75 -0.98 14.89
N PRO A 29 6.97 0.10 15.09
CA PRO A 29 6.74 1.08 14.03
C PRO A 29 8.06 1.75 13.64
N VAL A 30 8.25 1.97 12.34
CA VAL A 30 9.45 2.63 11.83
C VAL A 30 9.32 4.15 11.89
N SER A 31 8.09 4.67 11.89
CA SER A 31 7.80 6.10 12.07
C SER A 31 6.38 6.35 12.62
N GLY A 32 6.04 7.63 12.82
CA GLY A 32 4.65 8.07 12.95
C GLY A 32 3.90 7.98 11.61
N PRO A 33 2.56 8.10 11.63
CA PRO A 33 1.75 8.05 10.41
C PRO A 33 2.00 9.31 9.59
N ILE A 34 2.44 9.13 8.36
CA ILE A 34 2.80 10.23 7.48
C ILE A 34 1.59 10.60 6.62
N VAL A 35 1.18 11.87 6.68
CA VAL A 35 0.19 12.45 5.77
C VAL A 35 0.73 13.78 5.28
N PHE A 36 0.82 13.92 3.96
CA PHE A 36 1.39 15.10 3.31
C PHE A 36 2.79 15.47 3.81
N ASP A 37 3.69 14.47 3.85
CA ASP A 37 5.10 14.55 4.29
C ASP A 37 5.31 14.92 5.77
N ARG A 38 4.25 14.91 6.57
CA ARG A 38 4.32 15.21 8.01
C ARG A 38 3.83 14.03 8.84
N ASP A 39 4.50 13.80 9.97
CA ASP A 39 3.92 12.99 11.03
C ASP A 39 2.76 13.76 11.64
N ILE A 40 1.53 13.25 11.47
CA ILE A 40 0.32 13.92 11.95
C ILE A 40 0.21 13.96 13.47
N ARG A 41 0.98 13.15 14.20
CA ARG A 41 1.00 13.15 15.67
C ARG A 41 1.78 14.33 16.22
N THR A 42 2.87 14.71 15.56
CA THR A 42 3.82 15.74 16.03
C THR A 42 3.78 17.02 15.21
N GLY A 43 3.21 16.96 14.00
CA GLY A 43 3.23 18.03 13.01
C GLY A 43 4.59 18.25 12.33
N GLN A 44 5.62 17.50 12.71
CA GLN A 44 6.98 17.62 12.17
C GLN A 44 7.09 16.91 10.82
N SER A 45 8.09 17.31 10.03
CA SER A 45 8.46 16.59 8.81
C SER A 45 8.92 15.17 9.13
N SER A 46 8.61 14.22 8.26
CA SER A 46 9.14 12.86 8.36
C SER A 46 10.64 12.82 8.07
N ASP A 47 11.41 12.07 8.87
CA ASP A 47 12.81 11.74 8.60
C ASP A 47 12.97 10.52 7.67
N LEU A 48 11.86 9.93 7.21
CA LEU A 48 11.91 8.78 6.30
C LEU A 48 12.41 9.21 4.91
N THR A 49 13.39 8.46 4.40
CA THR A 49 13.82 8.54 3.02
C THR A 49 13.12 7.45 2.22
N TYR A 50 12.34 7.85 1.21
CA TYR A 50 11.54 6.96 0.36
C TYR A 50 12.26 6.68 -0.97
N GLY A 51 11.89 5.58 -1.64
CA GLY A 51 12.43 5.24 -2.95
C GLY A 51 13.90 4.80 -2.94
N VAL A 52 14.44 4.39 -1.77
CA VAL A 52 15.83 3.92 -1.68
C VAL A 52 15.94 2.53 -2.28
N TYR A 53 16.67 2.38 -3.39
CA TYR A 53 17.01 1.07 -3.94
C TYR A 53 18.02 0.34 -3.04
N LYS A 54 17.74 -0.92 -2.72
CA LYS A 54 18.65 -1.80 -1.95
C LYS A 54 18.93 -3.12 -2.66
N SER A 55 17.95 -4.02 -2.70
CA SER A 55 18.11 -5.38 -3.23
C SER A 55 17.08 -5.76 -4.31
N GLY A 56 16.14 -4.87 -4.62
CA GLY A 56 15.02 -5.17 -5.52
C GLY A 56 13.91 -5.97 -4.84
N LEU A 57 13.02 -6.55 -5.65
CA LEU A 57 11.91 -7.37 -5.18
C LEU A 57 12.40 -8.74 -4.70
N ASP A 58 11.87 -9.22 -3.57
CA ASP A 58 12.01 -10.61 -3.16
C ASP A 58 11.17 -11.55 -4.05
N SER A 59 11.26 -12.87 -3.80
CA SER A 59 10.55 -13.87 -4.58
C SER A 59 9.03 -13.69 -4.54
N GLU A 60 8.50 -13.35 -3.39
CA GLU A 60 7.08 -13.19 -3.10
C GLU A 60 6.53 -11.94 -3.80
N ALA A 61 7.20 -10.80 -3.65
CA ALA A 61 6.83 -9.56 -4.34
C ALA A 61 6.98 -9.71 -5.85
N ASN A 62 8.01 -10.40 -6.33
CA ASN A 62 8.17 -10.68 -7.75
C ASN A 62 7.06 -11.59 -8.29
N MET A 63 6.63 -12.60 -7.53
CA MET A 63 5.47 -13.41 -7.89
C MET A 63 4.21 -12.53 -7.98
N ILE A 64 3.96 -11.72 -6.96
CA ILE A 64 2.79 -10.83 -6.90
C ILE A 64 2.77 -9.89 -8.12
N MET A 65 3.90 -9.30 -8.50
CA MET A 65 4.01 -8.39 -9.66
C MET A 65 3.56 -9.03 -10.98
N ASN A 66 3.62 -10.35 -11.10
CA ASN A 66 3.23 -11.09 -12.30
C ASN A 66 1.80 -11.62 -12.27
N ILE A 67 1.04 -11.37 -11.20
CA ILE A 67 -0.38 -11.73 -11.11
C ILE A 67 -1.22 -10.60 -11.75
N PRO A 68 -2.35 -10.86 -12.43
CA PRO A 68 -3.26 -9.79 -12.82
C PRO A 68 -3.80 -9.04 -11.59
N PHE A 69 -3.93 -7.71 -11.64
CA PHE A 69 -4.37 -6.92 -10.48
C PHE A 69 -5.70 -7.42 -9.89
N GLY A 70 -6.70 -7.70 -10.75
CA GLY A 70 -7.97 -8.25 -10.33
C GLY A 70 -7.84 -9.58 -9.59
N VAL A 71 -7.01 -10.50 -10.10
CA VAL A 71 -6.74 -11.80 -9.46
C VAL A 71 -6.09 -11.61 -8.10
N TYR A 72 -5.13 -10.70 -7.96
CA TYR A 72 -4.54 -10.37 -6.67
C TYR A 72 -5.61 -9.87 -5.68
N MET A 73 -6.47 -8.95 -6.11
CA MET A 73 -7.55 -8.40 -5.28
C MET A 73 -8.60 -9.44 -4.90
N ASP A 74 -8.92 -10.39 -5.78
CA ASP A 74 -9.92 -11.43 -5.54
C ASP A 74 -9.47 -12.48 -4.51
N ASN A 75 -8.16 -12.72 -4.39
CA ASN A 75 -7.61 -13.87 -3.64
C ASN A 75 -7.10 -13.53 -2.24
N PHE A 76 -7.54 -12.42 -1.63
CA PHE A 76 -7.21 -12.15 -0.24
C PHE A 76 -7.86 -13.19 0.68
N PRO A 77 -7.08 -13.82 1.59
CA PRO A 77 -7.58 -14.90 2.42
C PRO A 77 -8.66 -14.42 3.38
N ASP A 78 -9.58 -15.32 3.72
CA ASP A 78 -10.56 -15.14 4.79
C ASP A 78 -11.52 -13.94 4.65
N GLU A 79 -11.62 -13.32 3.47
CA GLU A 79 -12.59 -12.26 3.17
C GLU A 79 -13.53 -12.61 2.01
N LYS A 80 -14.82 -12.34 2.20
CA LYS A 80 -15.81 -12.51 1.12
C LYS A 80 -15.58 -11.45 0.05
N ASN A 81 -15.30 -11.87 -1.18
CA ASN A 81 -14.89 -11.02 -2.31
C ASN A 81 -13.47 -10.44 -2.18
N GLY A 82 -12.58 -11.07 -1.42
CA GLY A 82 -11.17 -10.64 -1.32
C GLY A 82 -11.00 -9.20 -0.83
N LEU A 83 -9.98 -8.49 -1.32
CA LEU A 83 -9.72 -7.08 -0.99
C LEU A 83 -10.86 -6.14 -1.39
N TRP A 84 -11.68 -6.50 -2.37
CA TRP A 84 -12.89 -5.73 -2.70
C TRP A 84 -13.90 -5.73 -1.55
N GLY A 85 -14.01 -6.86 -0.84
CA GLY A 85 -14.78 -6.96 0.40
C GLY A 85 -14.22 -6.08 1.50
N VAL A 86 -12.90 -6.02 1.64
CA VAL A 86 -12.23 -5.11 2.59
C VAL A 86 -12.57 -3.65 2.27
N LEU A 87 -12.53 -3.25 0.99
CA LEU A 87 -12.88 -1.90 0.56
C LEU A 87 -14.29 -1.49 1.03
N LYS A 88 -15.27 -2.40 0.90
CA LYS A 88 -16.64 -2.18 1.41
C LYS A 88 -16.72 -1.94 2.92
N LYS A 89 -15.81 -2.54 3.70
CA LYS A 89 -15.81 -2.40 5.17
C LYS A 89 -15.15 -1.11 5.63
N VAL A 90 -14.17 -0.60 4.88
CA VAL A 90 -13.37 0.57 5.29
C VAL A 90 -13.82 1.87 4.62
N TYR A 91 -14.47 1.79 3.46
CA TYR A 91 -14.98 2.97 2.77
C TYR A 91 -16.32 3.41 3.39
N PRO A 92 -16.48 4.69 3.78
CA PRO A 92 -17.67 5.16 4.49
C PRO A 92 -18.92 5.28 3.61
N GLY A 93 -18.79 5.20 2.29
CA GLY A 93 -19.89 5.30 1.34
C GLY A 93 -20.29 3.95 0.73
N GLU A 94 -21.25 3.99 -0.19
CA GLU A 94 -21.57 2.79 -0.98
C GLU A 94 -20.46 2.47 -1.98
N VAL A 95 -20.15 1.19 -2.10
CA VAL A 95 -19.13 0.66 -3.01
C VAL A 95 -19.80 -0.32 -3.96
N ASP A 96 -19.90 0.07 -5.22
CA ASP A 96 -20.24 -0.86 -6.30
C ASP A 96 -18.97 -1.62 -6.72
N ILE A 97 -18.85 -2.87 -6.23
CA ILE A 97 -17.70 -3.72 -6.49
C ILE A 97 -17.56 -4.04 -7.97
N ASP A 98 -18.67 -4.26 -8.68
CA ASP A 98 -18.60 -4.69 -10.08
C ASP A 98 -18.13 -3.52 -10.96
N SER A 99 -18.64 -2.32 -10.71
CA SER A 99 -18.16 -1.10 -11.38
C SER A 99 -16.68 -0.83 -11.10
N ILE A 100 -16.22 -0.97 -9.85
CA ILE A 100 -14.82 -0.75 -9.48
C ILE A 100 -13.90 -1.81 -10.11
N ARG A 101 -14.32 -3.07 -10.12
CA ARG A 101 -13.58 -4.15 -10.79
C ARG A 101 -13.38 -3.85 -12.26
N GLU A 102 -14.40 -3.33 -12.94
CA GLU A 102 -14.30 -2.95 -14.35
C GLU A 102 -13.30 -1.80 -14.56
N ILE A 103 -13.36 -0.74 -13.72
CA ILE A 103 -12.42 0.40 -13.77
C ILE A 103 -10.97 -0.08 -13.64
N TYR A 104 -10.71 -1.05 -12.77
CA TYR A 104 -9.37 -1.56 -12.49
C TYR A 104 -9.03 -2.87 -13.24
N SER A 105 -9.84 -3.27 -14.23
CA SER A 105 -9.67 -4.54 -14.97
C SER A 105 -8.35 -4.63 -15.74
N ASN A 106 -7.85 -3.48 -16.21
CA ASN A 106 -6.64 -3.36 -17.04
C ASN A 106 -5.49 -2.65 -16.33
N VAL A 107 -5.45 -2.68 -15.00
CA VAL A 107 -4.33 -2.10 -14.24
C VAL A 107 -3.04 -2.85 -14.54
N GLU A 108 -2.07 -2.12 -15.09
CA GLU A 108 -0.69 -2.58 -15.19
C GLU A 108 0.11 -2.16 -13.96
N ARG A 109 0.83 -3.11 -13.37
CA ARG A 109 1.79 -2.82 -12.30
C ARG A 109 3.17 -2.65 -12.90
N ARG A 110 3.81 -1.52 -12.61
CA ARG A 110 5.15 -1.18 -13.11
C ARG A 110 6.12 -1.17 -11.95
N TYR A 111 7.16 -2.01 -12.05
CA TYR A 111 8.28 -1.91 -11.14
C TYR A 111 9.20 -0.79 -11.63
N VAL A 112 9.31 0.27 -10.84
CA VAL A 112 10.23 1.38 -11.10
C VAL A 112 11.49 1.15 -10.28
N ARG A 113 12.65 1.27 -10.93
CA ARG A 113 13.96 1.33 -10.29
C ARG A 113 14.42 2.78 -10.36
N ASP A 114 14.33 3.48 -9.24
CA ASP A 114 14.92 4.80 -9.07
C ASP A 114 16.41 4.70 -8.70
#